data_AF-A0A1G7F0W8-F1
#
_entry.id   AF-A0A1G7F0W8-F1
#
_cell.length_a   1.000
_cell.length_b   1.000
_cell.length_c   1.000
_cell.angle_alpha   90.00
_cell.angle_beta   90.00
_cell.angle_gamma   90.00
#
_symmetry.space_group_name_H-M   'P 1'
#
loop_
_entity.id
_entity.type
_entity.pdbx_description
1 polymer ?
#
loop_
_entity_poly.entity_id
_entity_poly.type
_entity_poly.pdbx_seq_one_letter_code
_entity_poly.pdbx_strand_id
1 'polypeptide(L)'
;MTKTPYRALWHFYKGILPFVLVFTVLCAIIFGPFIAFALFIIAGIPVGLVVFNIVKKQEFYFYYNLGYTKWKLFKSAFVFNTFIGIPIVVILLILINFIFGDLRLI
;
A
#
# COMPACT_ATOMS: atom_id res chain seq x y z
N MET A 1 -21.51 20.42 -2.35
CA MET A 1 -21.03 19.38 -1.41
C MET A 1 -21.03 18.04 -2.15
N THR A 2 -19.96 17.72 -2.89
CA THR A 2 -19.90 16.48 -3.66
C THR A 2 -19.72 15.31 -2.69
N LYS A 3 -20.74 14.45 -2.56
CA LYS A 3 -20.60 13.18 -1.85
C LYS A 3 -19.44 12.44 -2.50
N THR A 4 -18.29 12.37 -1.83
CA THR A 4 -17.19 11.53 -2.29
C THR A 4 -17.65 10.08 -2.15
N PRO A 5 -17.90 9.34 -3.24
CA PRO A 5 -18.18 7.92 -3.10
C PRO A 5 -16.90 7.25 -2.58
N TYR A 6 -16.85 7.00 -1.27
CA TYR A 6 -15.79 6.23 -0.60
C TYR A 6 -15.49 4.91 -1.31
N ARG A 7 -16.52 4.33 -1.96
CA ARG A 7 -16.44 3.16 -2.83
C ARG A 7 -15.42 3.33 -3.97
N ALA A 8 -15.32 4.51 -4.58
CA ALA A 8 -14.37 4.76 -5.67
C ALA A 8 -12.92 4.75 -5.18
N LEU A 9 -12.66 5.37 -4.01
CA LEU A 9 -11.33 5.37 -3.40
C LEU A 9 -10.91 3.97 -2.93
N TRP A 10 -11.85 3.19 -2.40
CA TRP A 10 -11.62 1.80 -2.04
C TRP A 10 -11.33 0.93 -3.27
N HIS A 11 -12.09 1.12 -4.35
CA HIS A 11 -11.85 0.43 -5.61
C HIS A 11 -10.47 0.77 -6.19
N PHE A 12 -10.08 2.04 -6.16
CA PHE A 12 -8.74 2.48 -6.55
C PHE A 12 -7.67 1.79 -5.71
N TYR A 13 -7.81 1.78 -4.38
CA TYR A 13 -6.85 1.13 -3.49
C TYR A 13 -6.68 -0.37 -3.80
N LYS A 14 -7.78 -1.11 -4.00
CA LYS A 14 -7.72 -2.51 -4.44
C LYS A 14 -7.02 -2.68 -5.78
N GLY A 15 -7.21 -1.73 -6.70
CA GLY A 15 -6.57 -1.74 -8.01
C GLY A 15 -5.06 -1.55 -7.95
N ILE A 16 -4.56 -0.73 -7.01
CA ILE A 16 -3.11 -0.52 -6.86
C ILE A 16 -2.43 -1.63 -6.04
N LEU A 17 -3.16 -2.26 -5.12
CA LEU A 17 -2.64 -3.20 -4.13
C LEU A 17 -1.76 -4.32 -4.75
N PRO A 18 -2.13 -4.98 -5.87
CA PRO A 18 -1.30 -6.00 -6.47
C PRO A 18 0.09 -5.49 -6.86
N PHE A 19 0.18 -4.27 -7.41
CA PHE A 19 1.45 -3.66 -7.78
C PHE A 19 2.31 -3.35 -6.56
N VAL A 20 1.68 -2.86 -5.48
CA VAL A 20 2.34 -2.63 -4.19
C VAL A 20 2.88 -3.94 -3.61
N LEU A 21 2.09 -5.02 -3.66
CA LEU A 21 2.47 -6.34 -3.15
C LEU A 21 3.63 -6.93 -3.95
N VAL A 22 3.58 -6.90 -5.30
CA VAL A 22 4.69 -7.39 -6.12
C VAL A 22 5.98 -6.63 -5.81
N PHE A 23 5.91 -5.30 -5.73
CA PHE A 23 7.06 -4.48 -5.34
C PHE A 23 7.61 -4.89 -3.96
N THR A 24 6.72 -5.13 -3.00
CA THR A 24 7.12 -5.49 -1.63
C THR A 24 7.75 -6.86 -1.55
N VAL A 25 7.22 -7.85 -2.28
CA VAL A 25 7.81 -9.20 -2.35
C VAL A 25 9.22 -9.12 -2.96
N LEU A 26 9.41 -8.34 -4.02
CA LEU A 26 10.73 -8.11 -4.60
C LEU A 26 11.69 -7.46 -3.58
N CYS A 27 11.23 -6.44 -2.87
CA CYS A 27 12.02 -5.83 -1.79
C CYS A 27 12.34 -6.81 -0.67
N ALA A 28 11.44 -7.73 -0.33
CA ALA A 28 11.66 -8.72 0.74
C ALA A 28 12.76 -9.72 0.37
N ILE A 29 12.81 -10.12 -0.90
CA ILE A 29 13.85 -11.02 -1.42
C ILE A 29 15.21 -10.32 -1.40
N ILE A 30 15.27 -9.02 -1.74
CA ILE A 30 16.54 -8.29 -1.92
C ILE A 30 17.08 -7.73 -0.58
N PHE A 31 16.21 -7.10 0.22
CA PHE A 31 16.59 -6.34 1.41
C PHE A 31 16.15 -7.01 2.73
N GLY A 32 15.43 -8.12 2.64
CA GLY A 32 14.83 -8.80 3.79
C GLY A 32 13.47 -8.24 4.21
N PRO A 33 12.76 -8.96 5.10
CA PRO A 33 11.34 -8.71 5.40
C PRO A 33 11.09 -7.38 6.12
N PHE A 34 11.98 -6.96 7.04
CA PHE A 34 11.80 -5.70 7.79
C PHE A 34 11.89 -4.46 6.90
N ILE A 35 12.92 -4.39 6.05
CA ILE A 35 13.12 -3.25 5.14
C ILE A 35 12.03 -3.24 4.07
N ALA A 36 11.67 -4.40 3.53
CA ALA A 36 10.58 -4.51 2.58
C ALA A 36 9.25 -4.01 3.14
N PHE A 37 9.00 -4.24 4.44
CA PHE A 37 7.81 -3.72 5.08
C PHE A 37 7.83 -2.19 5.21
N ALA A 38 8.94 -1.61 5.65
CA ALA A 38 9.09 -0.16 5.68
C ALA A 38 8.85 0.45 4.29
N LEU A 39 9.37 -0.21 3.25
CA LEU A 39 9.13 0.15 1.85
C LEU A 39 7.68 -0.06 1.42
N PHE A 40 6.97 -1.10 1.89
CA PHE A 40 5.54 -1.31 1.62
C PHE A 40 4.70 -0.10 2.08
N ILE A 41 4.94 0.40 3.29
CA ILE A 41 4.20 1.53 3.85
C ILE A 41 4.57 2.83 3.09
N ILE A 42 5.87 3.11 2.94
CA ILE A 42 6.34 4.43 2.47
C ILE A 42 6.40 4.51 0.95
N ALA A 43 7.10 3.58 0.30
CA ALA A 43 7.45 3.63 -1.11
C ALA A 43 6.51 2.79 -2.01
N GLY A 44 5.80 1.82 -1.42
CA GLY A 44 4.93 0.91 -2.13
C GLY A 44 3.80 1.64 -2.84
N ILE A 45 3.17 2.62 -2.20
CA ILE A 45 2.08 3.41 -2.79
C ILE A 45 2.55 4.30 -3.95
N PRO A 46 3.65 5.08 -3.83
CA PRO A 46 4.24 5.76 -4.98
C PRO A 46 4.49 4.84 -6.18
N VAL A 47 5.13 3.69 -5.96
CA VAL A 47 5.43 2.71 -7.02
C VAL A 47 4.14 2.15 -7.63
N GLY A 48 3.21 1.71 -6.78
CA GLY A 48 1.92 1.18 -7.22
C GLY A 48 1.12 2.20 -8.03
N LEU A 49 1.17 3.49 -7.66
CA LEU A 49 0.50 4.56 -8.41
C LEU A 49 1.15 4.79 -9.78
N VAL A 50 2.49 4.79 -9.86
CA VAL A 50 3.22 4.90 -11.14
C VAL A 50 2.86 3.75 -12.06
N VAL A 51 2.93 2.51 -11.56
CA VAL A 51 2.59 1.32 -12.36
C VAL A 51 1.12 1.32 -12.76
N PHE A 52 0.21 1.67 -11.85
CA PHE A 52 -1.22 1.78 -12.16
C PHE A 52 -1.50 2.83 -13.24
N ASN A 53 -0.84 3.99 -13.20
CA ASN A 53 -0.99 5.01 -14.23
C ASN A 53 -0.48 4.55 -15.61
N ILE A 54 0.54 3.69 -15.66
CA ILE A 54 1.08 3.14 -16.91
C ILE A 54 0.18 2.04 -17.46
N VAL A 55 -0.12 1.03 -16.64
CA VAL A 55 -0.84 -0.20 -17.05
C VAL A 55 -2.34 0.03 -17.16
N LYS A 56 -2.92 0.82 -16.25
CA LYS A 56 -4.36 1.04 -16.10
C LYS A 56 -4.74 2.50 -16.39
N LYS A 57 -4.09 3.10 -17.39
CA LYS A 57 -4.23 4.52 -17.73
C LYS A 57 -5.70 4.98 -17.92
N GLN A 58 -6.53 4.15 -18.57
CA GLN A 58 -7.95 4.45 -18.79
C GLN A 58 -8.74 4.50 -17.47
N GLU A 59 -8.57 3.51 -16.60
CA GLU A 59 -9.17 3.51 -15.26
C GLU A 59 -8.65 4.68 -14.44
N PHE A 60 -7.38 5.03 -14.58
CA PHE A 60 -6.80 6.19 -13.91
C PHE A 60 -7.49 7.49 -14.32
N TYR A 61 -7.71 7.72 -15.63
CA TYR A 61 -8.45 8.88 -16.14
C TYR A 61 -9.90 8.94 -15.68
N PHE A 62 -10.57 7.79 -15.52
CA PHE A 62 -11.92 7.74 -14.99
C PHE A 62 -12.04 8.39 -13.61
N TYR A 63 -11.05 8.23 -12.72
CA TYR A 63 -11.07 8.90 -11.42
C TYR A 63 -10.92 10.42 -11.52
N TYR A 64 -10.22 10.96 -12.52
CA TYR A 64 -10.17 12.41 -12.75
C TYR A 64 -11.49 12.95 -13.28
N ASN A 65 -12.16 12.20 -14.14
CA ASN A 65 -13.49 12.56 -14.64
C ASN A 65 -14.53 12.59 -13.50
N LEU A 66 -14.32 11.77 -12.46
CA LEU A 66 -15.09 11.82 -11.21
C LEU A 66 -14.70 12.99 -10.28
N GLY A 67 -13.73 13.83 -10.66
CA GLY A 67 -13.27 14.98 -9.90
C GLY A 67 -12.21 14.66 -8.83
N TYR A 68 -11.61 13.48 -8.84
CA TYR A 68 -10.49 13.16 -7.95
C TYR A 68 -9.16 13.67 -8.52
N THR A 69 -8.34 14.29 -7.66
CA THR A 69 -6.97 14.69 -8.02
C THR A 69 -5.97 13.57 -7.71
N LYS A 70 -4.80 13.59 -8.37
CA LYS A 70 -3.65 12.70 -8.06
C LYS A 70 -3.37 12.61 -6.57
N TRP A 71 -3.28 13.77 -5.94
CA TRP A 71 -3.00 13.90 -4.51
C TRP A 71 -4.09 13.29 -3.63
N LYS A 72 -5.36 13.40 -4.02
CA LYS A 72 -6.47 12.81 -3.26
C LYS A 72 -6.46 11.28 -3.34
N LEU A 73 -6.19 10.73 -4.52
CA LEU A 73 -6.02 9.29 -4.72
C LEU A 73 -4.82 8.76 -3.94
N PHE A 74 -3.68 9.45 -4.03
CA PHE A 74 -2.47 9.11 -3.29
C PHE A 74 -2.68 9.11 -1.78
N LYS A 75 -3.19 10.21 -1.21
CA LYS A 75 -3.44 10.33 0.23
C LYS A 75 -4.41 9.26 0.71
N SER A 76 -5.49 9.02 -0.02
CA SER A 76 -6.46 7.99 0.35
C SER A 76 -5.83 6.59 0.33
N ALA A 77 -5.08 6.27 -0.71
CA ALA A 77 -4.40 4.99 -0.82
C ALA A 77 -3.35 4.79 0.26
N PHE A 78 -2.58 5.85 0.59
CA PHE A 78 -1.60 5.83 1.66
C PHE A 78 -2.24 5.59 3.03
N VAL A 79 -3.38 6.23 3.30
CA VAL A 79 -4.15 6.00 4.53
C VAL A 79 -4.63 4.55 4.61
N PHE A 80 -5.26 4.02 3.56
CA PHE A 80 -5.68 2.61 3.54
C PHE A 80 -4.49 1.65 3.72
N ASN A 81 -3.36 1.93 3.05
CA ASN A 81 -2.18 1.09 3.14
C ASN A 81 -1.54 1.09 4.52
N THR A 82 -1.57 2.24 5.20
CA THR A 82 -1.06 2.36 6.57
C THR A 82 -1.98 1.63 7.55
N PHE A 83 -3.29 1.81 7.43
CA PHE A 83 -4.28 1.14 8.28
C PHE A 83 -4.25 -0.39 8.13
N ILE A 84 -4.01 -0.89 6.92
CA ILE A 84 -3.90 -2.34 6.67
C ILE A 84 -2.49 -2.85 7.00
N GLY A 85 -1.47 -2.05 6.69
CA GLY A 85 -0.07 -2.40 6.90
C GLY A 85 0.30 -2.53 8.37
N ILE A 86 -0.08 -1.58 9.23
CA ILE A 86 0.30 -1.59 10.65
C ILE A 86 -0.14 -2.89 11.34
N PRO A 87 -1.40 -3.36 11.27
CA PRO A 87 -1.81 -4.64 11.84
C PRO A 87 -0.98 -5.81 11.31
N ILE A 88 -0.67 -5.83 10.02
CA ILE A 88 0.16 -6.90 9.42
C ILE A 88 1.57 -6.88 10.02
N VAL A 89 2.18 -5.71 10.23
CA VAL A 89 3.49 -5.60 10.93
C VAL A 89 3.40 -6.21 12.30
N VAL A 90 2.40 -5.78 13.08
CA VAL A 90 2.28 -6.20 14.48
C VAL A 90 2.14 -7.71 14.56
N ILE A 91 1.31 -8.30 13.70
CA ILE A 91 1.15 -9.76 13.61
C ILE A 91 2.47 -10.43 13.22
N LEU A 92 3.18 -9.90 12.21
CA LEU A 92 4.45 -10.46 11.76
C LEU A 92 5.53 -10.40 12.86
N LEU A 93 5.62 -9.29 13.59
CA LEU A 93 6.56 -9.14 14.72
C LEU A 93 6.23 -10.11 15.84
N ILE A 94 4.95 -10.28 16.19
CA ILE A 94 4.52 -11.25 17.19
C ILE A 94 4.89 -12.68 16.75
N LEU A 95 4.65 -13.03 15.48
CA LEU A 95 5.02 -14.32 14.90
C LEU A 95 6.53 -14.56 14.94
N ILE A 96 7.33 -13.57 14.54
CA ILE A 96 8.80 -13.68 14.58
C ILE A 96 9.27 -13.87 16.03
N ASN A 97 8.78 -13.08 16.97
CA ASN A 97 9.12 -13.21 18.38
C ASN A 97 8.70 -14.58 18.96
N PHE A 98 7.55 -15.09 18.55
CA PHE A 98 7.06 -16.40 18.97
C PHE A 98 7.90 -17.56 18.40
N ILE A 99 8.26 -17.49 17.11
CA ILE A 99 9.02 -18.55 16.42
C ILE A 99 10.49 -18.57 16.84
N PHE A 100 11.12 -17.40 16.92
CA PHE A 100 12.56 -17.30 17.17
C PHE A 100 12.93 -17.24 18.65
N GLY A 101 11.94 -17.03 19.54
CA GLY A 101 12.13 -17.08 20.99
C GLY A 101 13.08 -15.98 21.49
N ASP A 102 12.51 -14.95 22.11
CA ASP A 102 13.26 -14.00 22.94
C ASP A 102 14.28 -13.13 22.15
N LEU A 103 13.80 -12.26 21.26
CA LEU A 103 14.51 -10.97 21.08
C LEU A 103 14.19 -10.12 22.30
N ARG A 104 14.96 -10.35 23.37
CA ARG A 104 15.00 -9.48 24.53
C ARG A 104 15.23 -8.06 24.03
N LEU A 105 14.16 -7.27 24.05
CA LEU A 105 14.25 -5.83 23.91
C LEU A 105 14.97 -5.35 25.18
N ILE A 106 16.19 -4.86 24.98
CA ILE A 106 17.18 -4.34 25.96
C ILE A 106 18.24 -5.37 26.36
#